data_AF-E1JUC0-F1
#
_entry.id   AF-E1JUC0-F1
#
_cell.length_a   1.000
_cell.length_b   1.000
_cell.length_c   1.000
_cell.angle_alpha   90.00
_cell.angle_beta   90.00
_cell.angle_gamma   90.00
#
_symmetry.space_group_name_H-M   'P 1'
#
loop_
_entity.id
_entity.type
_entity.pdbx_description
1 polymer ?
#
loop_
_entity_poly.entity_id
_entity_poly.type
_entity_poly.pdbx_seq_one_letter_code
_entity_poly.pdbx_strand_id
1 'polypeptide(L)'
;MGITRFRDPLPWTRVWTPGPKLANFFALYNYHPLCDANGDLTINATTNIASSLDGPIQVLRARNLTVNAPLSVTSRCRGFMPLWDTLTMGAAGAMIMTARGAAGSSKWVVRDLFVPAQITFSGKGTSYKEFLDWIKSTGYCIFDPNLYVDRLHGLGDVSCDWATWVSYGSVILSAAGCGLGGQGRFQSTTYIAGAPGLSGTNGGTGGGASGSVAYAGSSADGAPGRPWGGGAGSAGAAQSRCVAGPDLYGGGGGIASPDASVNTVGGGAGNPGGTGNNGPSSNGADGTGGVLINIGRGNVEIAAGAQLTANGLVGGAPYGSNTSAGGGSSGGGSINFFYDGTYSNAGAMTANGGPASVATGPHCVNGGSGGPGSTQAKSFAQMGWVA
;
A
#
# COMPACT_ATOMS: atom_id res chain seq x y z
N MET A 1 40.35 -17.90 11.65
CA MET A 1 40.25 -18.11 10.19
C MET A 1 40.41 -16.76 9.51
N GLY A 2 41.49 -16.57 8.75
CA GLY A 2 41.75 -15.31 8.05
C GLY A 2 40.79 -15.14 6.87
N ILE A 3 40.04 -14.04 6.86
CA ILE A 3 39.11 -13.73 5.76
C ILE A 3 39.91 -13.05 4.66
N THR A 4 40.19 -13.80 3.59
CA THR A 4 40.69 -13.28 2.33
C THR A 4 39.67 -12.29 1.77
N ARG A 5 40.07 -11.03 1.58
CA ARG A 5 39.25 -9.98 0.96
C ARG A 5 39.01 -10.34 -0.51
N PHE A 6 37.91 -11.03 -0.81
CA PHE A 6 37.42 -11.12 -2.18
C PHE A 6 36.69 -9.81 -2.51
N ARG A 7 37.43 -8.82 -3.03
CA ARG A 7 36.81 -7.85 -3.93
C ARG A 7 36.54 -8.62 -5.22
N ASP A 8 35.26 -8.87 -5.53
CA ASP A 8 34.90 -9.35 -6.87
C ASP A 8 35.57 -8.43 -7.91
N PRO A 9 36.22 -8.97 -8.97
CA PRO A 9 36.72 -8.13 -10.04
C PRO A 9 35.56 -7.34 -10.64
N LEU A 10 35.70 -6.02 -10.66
CA LEU A 10 34.76 -5.10 -11.28
C LEU A 10 35.10 -4.95 -12.77
N PRO A 11 34.12 -4.89 -13.69
CA PRO A 11 32.68 -5.02 -13.48
C PRO A 11 32.24 -6.48 -13.24
N TRP A 12 31.10 -6.65 -12.58
CA TRP A 12 30.52 -7.98 -12.34
C TRP A 12 29.08 -8.08 -12.86
N THR A 13 28.71 -9.33 -13.17
CA THR A 13 27.33 -9.76 -13.40
C THR A 13 27.09 -10.99 -12.55
N ARG A 14 26.02 -10.99 -11.73
CA ARG A 14 25.70 -12.09 -10.80
C ARG A 14 24.21 -12.41 -10.88
N VAL A 15 23.90 -13.69 -10.76
CA VAL A 15 22.52 -14.18 -10.64
C VAL A 15 22.24 -14.46 -9.17
N TRP A 16 21.17 -13.88 -8.65
CA TRP A 16 20.61 -14.19 -7.34
C TRP A 16 19.33 -14.99 -7.53
N THR A 17 19.10 -16.00 -6.70
CA THR A 17 17.86 -16.80 -6.71
C THR A 17 17.27 -16.84 -5.30
N PRO A 18 15.92 -16.85 -5.15
CA PRO A 18 15.28 -16.95 -3.84
C PRO A 18 15.52 -18.30 -3.15
N GLY A 19 15.91 -19.32 -3.93
CA GLY A 19 16.17 -20.68 -3.46
C GLY A 19 14.89 -21.45 -3.09
N PRO A 20 15.01 -22.77 -2.87
CA PRO A 20 13.89 -23.61 -2.44
C PRO A 20 13.19 -23.09 -1.20
N LYS A 21 11.86 -23.05 -1.22
CA LYS A 21 11.05 -22.51 -0.11
C LYS A 21 11.53 -21.13 0.34
N LEU A 22 12.03 -20.33 -0.61
CA LEU A 22 12.55 -19.00 -0.37
C LEU A 22 13.76 -18.96 0.60
N ALA A 23 14.51 -20.05 0.74
CA ALA A 23 15.59 -20.16 1.72
C ALA A 23 16.65 -19.05 1.61
N ASN A 24 17.07 -18.71 0.39
CA ASN A 24 18.04 -17.63 0.17
C ASN A 24 17.40 -16.25 0.38
N PHE A 25 16.11 -16.09 0.09
CA PHE A 25 15.38 -14.85 0.37
C PHE A 25 15.30 -14.57 1.88
N PHE A 26 15.04 -15.60 2.69
CA PHE A 26 15.07 -15.45 4.14
C PHE A 26 16.48 -15.23 4.71
N ALA A 27 17.50 -15.88 4.13
CA ALA A 27 18.89 -15.71 4.52
C ALA A 27 19.49 -14.39 4.05
N LEU A 28 18.88 -13.74 3.06
CA LEU A 28 19.32 -12.44 2.56
C LEU A 28 19.17 -11.38 3.64
N TYR A 29 18.09 -11.35 4.41
CA TYR A 29 17.83 -10.30 5.39
C TYR A 29 18.39 -10.66 6.77
N ASN A 30 19.10 -9.73 7.38
CA ASN A 30 19.47 -9.86 8.79
C ASN A 30 18.21 -9.81 9.65
N TYR A 31 18.25 -10.47 10.81
CA TYR A 31 17.24 -10.23 11.83
C TYR A 31 17.22 -8.74 12.18
N HIS A 32 16.02 -8.22 12.37
CA HIS A 32 15.83 -6.82 12.68
C HIS A 32 16.57 -6.44 13.98
N PRO A 33 17.11 -5.22 14.12
CA PRO A 33 17.81 -4.79 15.34
C PRO A 33 17.00 -4.85 16.64
N LEU A 34 15.68 -5.00 16.54
CA LEU A 34 14.77 -5.19 17.68
C LEU A 34 14.68 -6.65 18.14
N CYS A 35 15.20 -7.60 17.36
CA CYS A 35 15.22 -9.00 17.73
C CYS A 35 16.23 -9.25 18.85
N ASP A 36 15.99 -10.29 19.64
CA ASP A 36 16.97 -10.79 20.58
C ASP A 36 18.14 -11.50 19.86
N ALA A 37 19.08 -12.04 20.65
CA ALA A 37 20.25 -12.74 20.11
C ALA A 37 19.90 -14.01 19.31
N ASN A 38 18.69 -14.56 19.46
CA ASN A 38 18.22 -15.73 18.72
C ASN A 38 17.48 -15.36 17.42
N GLY A 39 17.25 -14.06 17.19
CA GLY A 39 16.47 -13.54 16.09
C GLY A 39 14.98 -13.44 16.39
N ASP A 40 14.55 -13.65 17.63
CA ASP A 40 13.15 -13.61 18.02
C ASP A 40 12.70 -12.18 18.35
N LEU A 41 11.49 -11.82 17.96
CA LEU A 41 10.94 -10.47 18.11
C LEU A 41 9.56 -10.54 18.78
N THR A 42 9.41 -9.84 19.89
CA THR A 42 8.12 -9.67 20.57
C THR A 42 7.69 -8.21 20.57
N ILE A 43 6.51 -7.94 20.01
CA ILE A 43 5.89 -6.61 19.96
C ILE A 43 4.85 -6.51 21.08
N ASN A 44 5.21 -5.88 22.19
CA ASN A 44 4.34 -5.68 23.36
C ASN A 44 3.86 -4.23 23.53
N ALA A 45 4.30 -3.32 22.67
CA ALA A 45 3.83 -1.95 22.60
C ALA A 45 3.77 -1.51 21.13
N THR A 46 3.03 -0.44 20.84
CA THR A 46 2.96 0.14 19.49
C THR A 46 4.37 0.36 18.95
N THR A 47 4.70 -0.33 17.85
CA THR A 47 6.03 -0.35 17.25
C THR A 47 5.92 0.05 15.79
N ASN A 48 6.76 1.00 15.37
CA ASN A 48 6.86 1.43 13.98
C ASN A 48 8.24 1.06 13.43
N ILE A 49 8.26 0.30 12.34
CA ILE A 49 9.47 0.02 11.58
C ILE A 49 9.78 1.23 10.72
N ALA A 50 11.04 1.68 10.74
CA ALA A 50 11.46 2.82 9.95
C ALA A 50 11.23 2.56 8.46
N SER A 51 10.60 3.52 7.78
CA SER A 51 10.39 3.51 6.33
C SER A 51 10.60 4.91 5.76
N SER A 52 11.00 4.97 4.50
CA SER A 52 11.11 6.21 3.72
C SER A 52 9.76 6.57 3.12
N LEU A 53 9.44 7.88 3.11
CA LEU A 53 8.21 8.39 2.53
C LEU A 53 8.13 8.02 1.04
N ASP A 54 7.07 7.31 0.68
CA ASP A 54 6.81 6.78 -0.66
C ASP A 54 7.97 5.90 -1.19
N GLY A 55 8.77 5.37 -0.27
CA GLY A 55 9.94 4.55 -0.54
C GLY A 55 9.61 3.09 -0.84
N PRO A 56 10.65 2.25 -0.97
CA PRO A 56 10.50 0.83 -1.27
C PRO A 56 9.66 0.05 -0.28
N ILE A 57 9.30 -1.16 -0.69
CA ILE A 57 8.73 -2.14 0.23
C ILE A 57 9.73 -2.38 1.37
N GLN A 58 9.29 -2.13 2.61
CA GLN A 58 10.09 -2.31 3.81
C GLN A 58 9.94 -3.73 4.34
N VAL A 59 11.05 -4.43 4.49
CA VAL A 59 11.14 -5.79 5.01
C VAL A 59 11.49 -5.76 6.49
N LEU A 60 10.76 -6.53 7.28
CA LEU A 60 11.07 -6.84 8.67
C LEU A 60 11.34 -8.34 8.77
N ARG A 61 12.54 -8.74 9.18
CA ARG A 61 12.88 -10.16 9.37
C ARG A 61 13.03 -10.50 10.86
N ALA A 62 12.30 -11.51 11.32
CA ALA A 62 12.40 -12.09 12.66
C ALA A 62 12.27 -13.61 12.57
N ARG A 63 12.95 -14.40 13.37
CA ARG A 63 12.79 -15.86 13.42
C ARG A 63 11.42 -16.21 13.99
N ASN A 64 11.20 -16.00 15.28
CA ASN A 64 9.87 -16.09 15.88
C ASN A 64 9.30 -14.67 16.05
N LEU A 65 8.17 -14.36 15.40
CA LEU A 65 7.50 -13.08 15.53
C LEU A 65 6.26 -13.23 16.43
N THR A 66 6.29 -12.59 17.58
CA THR A 66 5.12 -12.50 18.48
C THR A 66 4.57 -11.07 18.45
N VAL A 67 3.29 -10.90 18.12
CA VAL A 67 2.65 -9.59 18.02
C VAL A 67 1.48 -9.50 19.00
N ASN A 68 1.66 -8.72 20.06
CA ASN A 68 0.66 -8.46 21.10
C ASN A 68 0.23 -6.98 21.17
N ALA A 69 0.76 -6.15 20.28
CA ALA A 69 0.42 -4.74 20.14
C ALA A 69 0.55 -4.32 18.66
N PRO A 70 0.14 -3.09 18.28
CA PRO A 70 0.25 -2.63 16.90
C PRO A 70 1.68 -2.58 16.37
N LEU A 71 1.90 -3.17 15.20
CA LEU A 71 3.11 -3.14 14.40
C LEU A 71 2.81 -2.46 13.05
N SER A 72 3.52 -1.39 12.73
CA SER A 72 3.33 -0.65 11.48
C SER A 72 4.68 -0.10 10.98
N VAL A 73 4.62 0.85 10.04
CA VAL A 73 5.76 1.58 9.49
C VAL A 73 5.64 3.07 9.81
N THR A 74 6.78 3.77 9.92
CA THR A 74 6.81 5.20 10.29
C THR A 74 6.19 6.11 9.23
N SER A 75 6.49 5.85 7.96
CA SER A 75 6.08 6.64 6.81
C SER A 75 5.27 5.79 5.83
N ARG A 76 4.52 6.43 4.92
CA ARG A 76 3.94 5.72 3.77
C ARG A 76 5.07 5.10 2.95
N CYS A 77 4.86 3.91 2.42
CA CYS A 77 5.81 3.24 1.53
C CYS A 77 5.06 2.30 0.60
N ARG A 78 5.75 1.74 -0.40
CA ARG A 78 5.12 0.85 -1.39
C ARG A 78 4.61 -0.46 -0.80
N GLY A 79 5.08 -0.83 0.40
CA GLY A 79 4.53 -1.94 1.16
C GLY A 79 5.32 -2.23 2.44
N PHE A 80 4.72 -3.02 3.33
CA PHE A 80 5.38 -3.57 4.50
C PHE A 80 5.37 -5.09 4.43
N MET A 81 6.55 -5.70 4.58
CA MET A 81 6.77 -7.13 4.39
C MET A 81 7.42 -7.79 5.61
N PRO A 82 6.64 -8.23 6.61
CA PRO A 82 7.14 -9.13 7.65
C PRO A 82 7.51 -10.50 7.08
N LEU A 83 8.76 -10.91 7.33
CA LEU A 83 9.33 -12.23 7.08
C LEU A 83 9.58 -12.96 8.40
N TRP A 84 8.96 -14.11 8.57
CA TRP A 84 9.05 -14.86 9.83
C TRP A 84 9.15 -16.37 9.65
N ASP A 85 9.80 -17.06 10.59
CA ASP A 85 9.77 -18.52 10.61
C ASP A 85 8.54 -19.03 11.37
N THR A 86 8.15 -18.38 12.46
CA THR A 86 6.83 -18.61 13.09
C THR A 86 6.15 -17.29 13.44
N LEU A 87 4.81 -17.27 13.42
CA LEU A 87 4.01 -16.11 13.82
C LEU A 87 2.99 -16.49 14.89
N THR A 88 3.01 -15.74 15.99
CA THR A 88 1.95 -15.76 17.01
C THR A 88 1.41 -14.35 17.17
N MET A 89 0.11 -14.14 16.95
CA MET A 89 -0.56 -12.88 17.23
C MET A 89 -1.54 -13.05 18.38
N GLY A 90 -1.33 -12.33 19.48
CA GLY A 90 -2.26 -12.27 20.60
C GLY A 90 -3.49 -11.41 20.29
N ALA A 91 -4.48 -11.41 21.16
CA ALA A 91 -5.76 -10.71 20.95
C ALA A 91 -5.63 -9.19 20.74
N ALA A 92 -4.58 -8.57 21.26
CA ALA A 92 -4.27 -7.14 21.05
C ALA A 92 -3.25 -6.91 19.91
N GLY A 93 -2.76 -7.98 19.29
CA GLY A 93 -1.80 -7.91 18.20
C GLY A 93 -2.40 -7.30 16.93
N ALA A 94 -1.68 -6.35 16.32
CA ALA A 94 -2.09 -5.81 15.04
C ALA A 94 -0.91 -5.60 14.09
N MET A 95 -1.12 -5.84 12.79
CA MET A 95 -0.21 -5.42 11.73
C MET A 95 -0.94 -4.45 10.79
N ILE A 96 -0.42 -3.23 10.65
CA ILE A 96 -1.18 -2.09 10.12
C ILE A 96 -0.47 -1.43 8.95
N MET A 97 -1.18 -1.31 7.83
CA MET A 97 -0.87 -0.50 6.65
C MET A 97 -2.04 0.42 6.26
N THR A 98 -3.00 0.66 7.17
CA THR A 98 -4.08 1.63 7.00
C THR A 98 -3.50 3.03 6.77
N ALA A 99 -3.96 3.74 5.73
CA ALA A 99 -3.48 5.08 5.37
C ALA A 99 -1.96 5.18 5.08
N ARG A 100 -1.32 4.06 4.71
CA ARG A 100 0.14 3.98 4.46
C ARG A 100 0.52 3.59 3.03
N GLY A 101 -0.44 3.56 2.09
CA GLY A 101 -0.14 3.38 0.67
C GLY A 101 0.72 4.53 0.13
N ALA A 102 1.70 4.23 -0.71
CA ALA A 102 2.59 5.24 -1.26
C ALA A 102 1.86 6.19 -2.22
N ALA A 103 2.27 7.46 -2.23
CA ALA A 103 2.03 8.35 -3.37
C ALA A 103 2.85 7.81 -4.55
N GLY A 104 2.19 7.23 -5.54
CA GLY A 104 2.89 6.75 -6.72
C GLY A 104 3.49 7.87 -7.55
N SER A 105 4.20 7.45 -8.59
CA SER A 105 4.75 8.35 -9.59
C SER A 105 4.41 7.82 -10.97
N SER A 106 4.28 8.72 -11.96
CA SER A 106 4.18 8.33 -13.37
C SER A 106 5.40 7.57 -13.88
N LYS A 107 6.52 7.64 -13.15
CA LYS A 107 7.74 6.86 -13.43
C LYS A 107 7.66 5.43 -12.89
N TRP A 108 6.76 5.16 -11.95
CA TRP A 108 6.65 3.84 -11.33
C TRP A 108 5.88 2.89 -12.22
N VAL A 109 6.35 1.66 -12.23
CA VAL A 109 5.84 0.63 -13.12
C VAL A 109 4.61 0.01 -12.52
N VAL A 110 3.47 0.10 -13.22
CA VAL A 110 2.25 -0.63 -12.88
C VAL A 110 2.38 -2.06 -13.39
N ARG A 111 2.85 -2.97 -12.53
CA ARG A 111 3.00 -4.39 -12.86
C ARG A 111 2.70 -5.27 -11.66
N ASP A 112 2.52 -6.55 -11.96
CA ASP A 112 2.40 -7.57 -10.93
C ASP A 112 3.64 -7.60 -10.03
N LEU A 113 3.40 -7.76 -8.72
CA LEU A 113 4.43 -8.01 -7.73
C LEU A 113 4.51 -9.52 -7.49
N PHE A 114 5.71 -10.08 -7.59
CA PHE A 114 5.97 -11.49 -7.39
C PHE A 114 7.42 -11.69 -6.92
N VAL A 115 7.71 -12.84 -6.31
CA VAL A 115 9.11 -13.23 -6.08
C VAL A 115 9.68 -13.75 -7.40
N PRO A 116 10.76 -13.17 -7.95
CA PRO A 116 11.34 -13.63 -9.21
C PRO A 116 12.12 -14.95 -9.03
N ALA A 117 12.09 -15.83 -10.04
CA ALA A 117 12.83 -17.10 -10.04
C ALA A 117 14.34 -16.88 -9.99
N GLN A 118 14.79 -15.79 -10.62
CA GLN A 118 16.16 -15.32 -10.55
C GLN A 118 16.20 -13.82 -10.86
N ILE A 119 17.20 -13.13 -10.33
CA ILE A 119 17.50 -11.73 -10.64
C ILE A 119 18.95 -11.65 -11.09
N THR A 120 19.17 -11.11 -12.28
CA THR A 120 20.52 -10.79 -12.76
C THR A 120 20.85 -9.36 -12.40
N PHE A 121 21.88 -9.20 -11.58
CA PHE A 121 22.44 -7.92 -11.17
C PHE A 121 23.75 -7.66 -11.91
N SER A 122 24.03 -6.39 -12.16
CA SER A 122 25.34 -5.94 -12.65
C SER A 122 25.80 -4.69 -11.92
N GLY A 123 27.12 -4.55 -11.73
CA GLY A 123 27.74 -3.39 -11.09
C GLY A 123 29.17 -3.17 -11.60
N LYS A 124 29.62 -1.91 -11.63
CA LYS A 124 30.96 -1.48 -12.09
C LYS A 124 31.81 -0.86 -10.97
N GLY A 125 31.20 -0.22 -9.97
CA GLY A 125 31.87 0.45 -8.86
C GLY A 125 31.54 -0.13 -7.49
N THR A 126 30.32 -0.65 -7.33
CA THR A 126 29.81 -1.26 -6.09
C THR A 126 30.02 -2.76 -6.17
N SER A 127 30.67 -3.38 -5.20
CA SER A 127 30.80 -4.85 -5.21
C SER A 127 29.46 -5.53 -4.93
N TYR A 128 29.29 -6.77 -5.41
CA TYR A 128 28.08 -7.54 -5.16
C TYR A 128 27.80 -7.72 -3.66
N LYS A 129 28.86 -7.94 -2.86
CA LYS A 129 28.76 -8.03 -1.40
C LYS A 129 28.26 -6.72 -0.77
N GLU A 130 28.83 -5.58 -1.14
CA GLU A 130 28.39 -4.26 -0.61
C GLU A 130 26.93 -3.99 -0.93
N PHE A 131 26.48 -4.36 -2.14
CA PHE A 131 25.06 -4.27 -2.51
C PHE A 131 24.16 -5.13 -1.63
N LEU A 132 24.50 -6.41 -1.43
CA LEU A 132 23.70 -7.28 -0.57
C LEU A 132 23.72 -6.82 0.90
N ASP A 133 24.84 -6.27 1.38
CA ASP A 133 24.94 -5.69 2.72
C ASP A 133 24.12 -4.39 2.85
N TRP A 134 24.00 -3.61 1.77
CA TRP A 134 23.09 -2.47 1.71
C TRP A 134 21.62 -2.90 1.75
N ILE A 135 21.23 -3.93 0.98
CA ILE A 135 19.87 -4.52 1.04
C ILE A 135 19.56 -5.02 2.46
N LYS A 136 20.51 -5.72 3.09
CA LYS A 136 20.40 -6.21 4.47
C LYS A 136 20.18 -5.11 5.49
N SER A 137 20.96 -4.03 5.39
CA SER A 137 20.95 -2.95 6.38
C SER A 137 19.75 -2.01 6.22
N THR A 138 19.31 -1.77 4.98
CA THR A 138 18.12 -0.96 4.70
C THR A 138 16.82 -1.73 4.92
N GLY A 139 16.85 -3.05 4.71
CA GLY A 139 15.66 -3.88 4.72
C GLY A 139 14.75 -3.61 3.52
N TYR A 140 15.26 -3.10 2.40
CA TYR A 140 14.43 -2.92 1.20
C TYR A 140 14.19 -4.25 0.48
N CYS A 141 12.98 -4.44 -0.03
CA CYS A 141 12.64 -5.64 -0.79
C CYS A 141 13.45 -5.71 -2.08
N ILE A 142 14.27 -6.77 -2.23
CA ILE A 142 15.19 -6.94 -3.36
C ILE A 142 14.46 -7.08 -4.70
N PHE A 143 13.19 -7.48 -4.69
CA PHE A 143 12.35 -7.60 -5.89
C PHE A 143 11.29 -6.49 -6.01
N ASP A 144 11.42 -5.39 -5.27
CA ASP A 144 10.63 -4.20 -5.60
C ASP A 144 11.10 -3.66 -6.97
N PRO A 145 10.28 -3.70 -8.03
CA PRO A 145 10.71 -3.27 -9.36
C PRO A 145 11.11 -1.79 -9.38
N ASN A 146 10.46 -0.96 -8.55
CA ASN A 146 10.72 0.48 -8.51
C ASN A 146 11.98 0.83 -7.71
N LEU A 147 12.58 -0.12 -6.98
CA LEU A 147 13.88 0.07 -6.32
C LEU A 147 15.00 0.40 -7.33
N TYR A 148 14.88 -0.14 -8.54
CA TYR A 148 15.91 -0.03 -9.58
C TYR A 148 15.57 1.02 -10.65
N VAL A 149 14.29 1.43 -10.72
CA VAL A 149 13.85 2.52 -11.60
C VAL A 149 14.29 3.87 -11.04
N ASP A 150 14.16 4.06 -9.72
CA ASP A 150 14.52 5.29 -9.03
C ASP A 150 15.73 5.03 -8.12
N ARG A 151 16.93 5.39 -8.60
CA ARG A 151 18.19 5.05 -7.91
C ARG A 151 18.27 5.73 -6.56
N LEU A 152 18.03 4.94 -5.51
CA LEU A 152 18.13 5.41 -4.14
C LEU A 152 19.57 5.66 -3.72
N HIS A 153 19.73 6.60 -2.79
CA HIS A 153 21.01 6.85 -2.15
C HIS A 153 21.53 5.56 -1.47
N GLY A 154 22.77 5.20 -1.78
CA GLY A 154 23.45 4.00 -1.24
C GLY A 154 23.32 2.73 -2.09
N LEU A 155 22.41 2.66 -3.08
CA LEU A 155 22.34 1.53 -4.02
C LEU A 155 23.62 1.40 -4.88
N GLY A 156 24.34 2.52 -5.04
CA GLY A 156 25.52 2.60 -5.88
C GLY A 156 25.17 2.56 -7.36
N ASP A 157 25.96 1.85 -8.15
CA ASP A 157 25.79 1.70 -9.59
C ASP A 157 25.19 0.34 -10.00
N VAL A 158 24.62 -0.37 -9.03
CA VAL A 158 23.94 -1.64 -9.28
C VAL A 158 22.70 -1.43 -10.13
N SER A 159 22.55 -2.28 -11.14
CA SER A 159 21.38 -2.31 -11.99
C SER A 159 20.90 -3.74 -12.21
N CYS A 160 19.61 -3.88 -12.45
CA CYS A 160 19.00 -5.09 -12.96
C CYS A 160 17.92 -4.71 -13.97
N ASP A 161 17.71 -5.58 -14.95
CA ASP A 161 16.54 -5.47 -15.81
C ASP A 161 15.36 -6.19 -15.15
N TRP A 162 14.50 -5.42 -14.49
CA TRP A 162 13.32 -5.98 -13.84
C TRP A 162 12.26 -6.42 -14.85
N ALA A 163 12.24 -5.88 -16.08
CA ALA A 163 11.21 -6.18 -17.07
C ALA A 163 11.27 -7.63 -17.57
N THR A 164 12.45 -8.24 -17.51
CA THR A 164 12.70 -9.63 -17.92
C THR A 164 12.53 -10.66 -16.81
N TRP A 165 12.16 -10.25 -15.60
CA TRP A 165 11.96 -11.18 -14.50
C TRP A 165 10.80 -12.15 -14.76
N VAL A 166 11.08 -13.43 -14.55
CA VAL A 166 10.08 -14.50 -14.57
C VAL A 166 9.68 -14.81 -13.13
N SER A 167 8.38 -15.02 -12.90
CA SER A 167 7.85 -15.33 -11.57
C SER A 167 8.35 -16.69 -11.06
N TYR A 168 8.80 -16.72 -9.80
CA TYR A 168 8.93 -17.94 -9.02
C TYR A 168 7.56 -18.26 -8.43
N GLY A 169 6.81 -19.10 -9.14
CA GLY A 169 5.45 -19.46 -8.73
C GLY A 169 4.42 -18.36 -9.01
N SER A 170 3.43 -18.24 -8.13
CA SER A 170 2.28 -17.35 -8.30
C SER A 170 2.56 -15.88 -7.98
N VAL A 171 1.80 -14.99 -8.62
CA VAL A 171 1.81 -13.55 -8.34
C VAL A 171 1.33 -13.27 -6.91
N ILE A 172 2.06 -12.41 -6.19
CA ILE A 172 1.68 -11.92 -4.86
C ILE A 172 0.55 -10.92 -4.97
N LEU A 173 0.73 -9.91 -5.83
CA LEU A 173 -0.24 -8.86 -6.09
C LEU A 173 -0.37 -8.66 -7.59
N SER A 174 -1.57 -8.79 -8.12
CA SER A 174 -1.84 -8.50 -9.54
C SER A 174 -2.17 -7.02 -9.77
N ALA A 175 -1.43 -6.37 -10.68
CA ALA A 175 -1.73 -5.02 -11.12
C ALA A 175 -3.07 -4.94 -11.85
N ALA A 176 -3.38 -5.95 -12.68
CA ALA A 176 -4.67 -6.05 -13.35
C ALA A 176 -5.82 -6.32 -12.35
N GLY A 177 -5.51 -6.85 -11.17
CA GLY A 177 -6.45 -7.03 -10.08
C GLY A 177 -6.77 -5.76 -9.29
N CYS A 178 -6.11 -4.62 -9.55
CA CYS A 178 -6.41 -3.38 -8.84
C CYS A 178 -7.75 -2.78 -9.30
N GLY A 179 -8.58 -2.35 -8.34
CA GLY A 179 -9.91 -1.84 -8.59
C GLY A 179 -9.90 -0.49 -9.33
N LEU A 180 -10.84 -0.31 -10.26
CA LEU A 180 -11.04 0.97 -10.94
C LEU A 180 -11.61 2.04 -9.99
N GLY A 181 -11.33 3.31 -10.30
CA GLY A 181 -11.93 4.43 -9.60
C GLY A 181 -13.43 4.57 -9.87
N GLY A 182 -14.14 5.16 -8.91
CA GLY A 182 -15.55 5.50 -9.04
C GLY A 182 -15.75 6.51 -10.17
N GLN A 183 -16.73 6.28 -11.03
CA GLN A 183 -17.01 7.14 -12.18
C GLN A 183 -17.47 8.53 -11.72
N GLY A 184 -16.91 9.57 -12.35
CA GLY A 184 -17.31 10.95 -12.20
C GLY A 184 -18.77 11.14 -12.59
N ARG A 185 -19.39 12.16 -11.99
CA ARG A 185 -20.79 12.48 -12.23
C ARG A 185 -20.86 13.82 -12.92
N PHE A 186 -21.69 13.93 -13.95
CA PHE A 186 -22.10 15.21 -14.53
C PHE A 186 -23.61 15.31 -14.47
N GLN A 187 -24.12 16.45 -14.01
CA GLN A 187 -25.54 16.72 -13.97
C GLN A 187 -25.86 18.20 -14.05
N SER A 188 -27.09 18.47 -14.49
CA SER A 188 -27.73 19.77 -14.38
C SER A 188 -28.93 19.65 -13.43
N THR A 189 -29.06 20.60 -12.50
CA THR A 189 -30.24 20.79 -11.63
C THR A 189 -30.66 19.58 -10.76
N THR A 190 -29.73 18.76 -10.27
CA THR A 190 -30.03 17.64 -9.37
C THR A 190 -28.89 17.33 -8.37
N TYR A 191 -29.16 16.46 -7.42
CA TYR A 191 -28.26 16.05 -6.34
C TYR A 191 -27.88 14.57 -6.54
N ILE A 192 -26.62 14.29 -6.86
CA ILE A 192 -26.14 12.93 -7.14
C ILE A 192 -24.98 12.56 -6.23
N ALA A 193 -25.14 11.45 -5.52
CA ALA A 193 -24.11 10.88 -4.67
C ALA A 193 -22.90 10.43 -5.49
N GLY A 194 -21.72 10.53 -4.89
CA GLY A 194 -20.50 10.03 -5.52
C GLY A 194 -20.60 8.53 -5.82
N ALA A 195 -19.99 8.09 -6.91
CA ALA A 195 -19.91 6.67 -7.24
C ALA A 195 -18.84 6.00 -6.37
N PRO A 196 -19.10 4.80 -5.82
CA PRO A 196 -18.09 4.07 -5.08
C PRO A 196 -16.94 3.63 -5.99
N GLY A 197 -15.75 3.46 -5.42
CA GLY A 197 -14.64 2.79 -6.09
C GLY A 197 -14.88 1.28 -6.22
N LEU A 198 -14.26 0.64 -7.21
CA LEU A 198 -14.37 -0.81 -7.39
C LEU A 198 -13.38 -1.58 -6.52
N SER A 199 -13.76 -2.80 -6.17
CA SER A 199 -12.96 -3.68 -5.34
C SER A 199 -11.71 -4.19 -6.06
N GLY A 200 -10.62 -4.35 -5.33
CA GLY A 200 -9.44 -5.09 -5.78
C GLY A 200 -9.63 -6.61 -5.67
N THR A 201 -8.97 -7.37 -6.54
CA THR A 201 -8.95 -8.84 -6.58
C THR A 201 -7.52 -9.36 -6.72
N ASN A 202 -7.27 -10.64 -6.42
CA ASN A 202 -5.96 -11.28 -6.60
C ASN A 202 -4.77 -10.51 -5.98
N GLY A 203 -4.95 -10.06 -4.73
CA GLY A 203 -3.96 -9.25 -4.01
C GLY A 203 -3.95 -7.76 -4.39
N GLY A 204 -4.72 -7.35 -5.40
CA GLY A 204 -4.87 -5.96 -5.85
C GLY A 204 -5.55 -5.07 -4.81
N THR A 205 -5.26 -3.77 -4.89
CA THR A 205 -5.82 -2.73 -4.02
C THR A 205 -7.15 -2.20 -4.57
N GLY A 206 -7.94 -1.54 -3.74
CA GLY A 206 -9.22 -0.95 -4.14
C GLY A 206 -9.09 0.41 -4.82
N GLY A 207 -10.05 0.76 -5.66
CA GLY A 207 -10.13 2.08 -6.30
C GLY A 207 -10.67 3.17 -5.36
N GLY A 208 -10.29 4.41 -5.60
CA GLY A 208 -10.86 5.57 -4.94
C GLY A 208 -12.25 5.91 -5.49
N ALA A 209 -13.07 6.58 -4.68
CA ALA A 209 -14.42 6.95 -5.06
C ALA A 209 -14.47 8.31 -5.77
N SER A 210 -15.56 8.59 -6.49
CA SER A 210 -15.84 9.95 -6.93
C SER A 210 -16.52 10.78 -5.85
N GLY A 211 -16.31 12.10 -5.88
CA GLY A 211 -17.10 13.06 -5.14
C GLY A 211 -18.50 13.21 -5.72
N SER A 212 -19.40 13.76 -4.90
CA SER A 212 -20.78 14.02 -5.29
C SER A 212 -20.95 15.29 -6.11
N VAL A 213 -22.12 15.44 -6.73
CA VAL A 213 -22.53 16.66 -7.43
C VAL A 213 -23.79 17.21 -6.78
N ALA A 214 -23.74 18.45 -6.31
CA ALA A 214 -24.89 19.19 -5.81
C ALA A 214 -25.34 20.24 -6.83
N TYR A 215 -26.61 20.13 -7.24
CA TYR A 215 -27.28 20.99 -8.22
C TYR A 215 -26.74 20.87 -9.66
N ALA A 216 -25.83 21.75 -10.08
CA ALA A 216 -25.28 21.74 -11.44
C ALA A 216 -23.76 21.59 -11.37
N GLY A 217 -23.16 20.63 -12.07
CA GLY A 217 -21.70 20.47 -11.98
C GLY A 217 -21.16 19.16 -12.51
N SER A 218 -19.84 19.03 -12.43
CA SER A 218 -19.13 17.80 -12.74
C SER A 218 -18.11 17.46 -11.64
N SER A 219 -18.24 16.27 -11.04
CA SER A 219 -17.17 15.67 -10.23
C SER A 219 -16.22 14.86 -11.12
N ALA A 220 -14.95 14.77 -10.71
CA ALA A 220 -13.97 13.93 -11.39
C ALA A 220 -14.12 12.46 -10.99
N ASP A 221 -13.57 11.57 -11.81
CA ASP A 221 -13.39 10.16 -11.45
C ASP A 221 -12.52 10.02 -10.20
N GLY A 222 -12.75 8.99 -9.40
CA GLY A 222 -11.76 8.50 -8.44
C GLY A 222 -10.54 7.93 -9.17
N ALA A 223 -9.38 7.89 -8.50
CA ALA A 223 -8.21 7.22 -9.06
C ALA A 223 -8.33 5.69 -8.90
N PRO A 224 -7.78 4.88 -9.83
CA PRO A 224 -7.71 3.44 -9.65
C PRO A 224 -6.75 3.06 -8.51
N GLY A 225 -6.95 1.87 -7.95
CA GLY A 225 -5.94 1.24 -7.09
C GLY A 225 -4.65 0.97 -7.85
N ARG A 226 -3.54 0.88 -7.14
CA ARG A 226 -2.22 0.54 -7.67
C ARG A 226 -1.53 -0.54 -6.85
N PRO A 227 -0.52 -1.23 -7.41
CA PRO A 227 0.32 -2.19 -6.69
C PRO A 227 1.03 -1.71 -5.42
N TRP A 228 1.02 -0.40 -5.16
CA TRP A 228 1.67 0.24 -4.01
C TRP A 228 0.69 0.95 -3.06
N GLY A 229 -0.62 0.93 -3.35
CA GLY A 229 -1.63 1.55 -2.51
C GLY A 229 -3.01 1.65 -3.16
N GLY A 230 -4.04 1.90 -2.35
CA GLY A 230 -5.40 2.16 -2.81
C GLY A 230 -5.50 3.47 -3.59
N GLY A 231 -6.55 3.61 -4.39
CA GLY A 231 -6.79 4.80 -5.21
C GLY A 231 -7.24 6.01 -4.40
N ALA A 232 -6.82 7.21 -4.78
CA ALA A 232 -7.28 8.47 -4.19
C ALA A 232 -8.72 8.82 -4.63
N GLY A 233 -9.48 9.46 -3.74
CA GLY A 233 -10.84 9.92 -4.02
C GLY A 233 -10.86 11.32 -4.64
N SER A 234 -11.91 11.64 -5.41
CA SER A 234 -12.07 12.96 -6.04
C SER A 234 -12.83 13.96 -5.17
N ALA A 235 -12.76 15.26 -5.47
CA ALA A 235 -13.54 16.27 -4.77
C ALA A 235 -15.03 16.24 -5.16
N GLY A 236 -15.88 16.70 -4.25
CA GLY A 236 -17.26 17.05 -4.59
C GLY A 236 -17.33 18.31 -5.46
N ALA A 237 -18.47 18.51 -6.12
CA ALA A 237 -18.75 19.69 -6.92
C ALA A 237 -20.14 20.25 -6.61
N ALA A 238 -20.25 21.57 -6.49
CA ALA A 238 -21.52 22.26 -6.27
C ALA A 238 -21.59 23.50 -7.15
N GLN A 239 -22.56 23.55 -8.06
CA GLN A 239 -22.78 24.64 -9.03
C GLN A 239 -21.54 24.96 -9.91
N SER A 240 -20.60 24.01 -10.01
CA SER A 240 -19.27 24.21 -10.59
C SER A 240 -18.66 22.89 -11.06
N ARG A 241 -17.47 22.95 -11.65
CA ARG A 241 -16.64 21.77 -11.96
C ARG A 241 -15.52 21.67 -10.94
N CYS A 242 -15.14 20.47 -10.51
CA CYS A 242 -13.95 20.28 -9.67
C CYS A 242 -12.69 20.87 -10.36
N VAL A 243 -11.77 21.45 -9.58
CA VAL A 243 -10.56 22.10 -10.11
C VAL A 243 -9.53 21.10 -10.60
N ALA A 244 -9.32 20.04 -9.82
CA ALA A 244 -8.40 18.96 -10.16
C ALA A 244 -8.98 17.62 -9.70
N GLY A 245 -8.96 16.64 -10.60
CA GLY A 245 -9.19 15.25 -10.23
C GLY A 245 -8.08 14.72 -9.33
N PRO A 246 -8.28 13.55 -8.70
CA PRO A 246 -7.24 12.90 -7.92
C PRO A 246 -6.08 12.48 -8.81
N ASP A 247 -4.90 12.35 -8.21
CA ASP A 247 -3.74 11.80 -8.90
C ASP A 247 -3.95 10.30 -9.19
N LEU A 248 -3.93 9.95 -10.47
CA LEU A 248 -4.11 8.58 -10.97
C LEU A 248 -3.01 7.60 -10.51
N TYR A 249 -1.90 8.09 -9.96
CA TYR A 249 -0.82 7.28 -9.42
C TYR A 249 -0.94 7.06 -7.89
N GLY A 250 -2.04 7.46 -7.27
CA GLY A 250 -2.26 7.30 -5.82
C GLY A 250 -1.67 8.42 -4.99
N GLY A 251 -1.37 9.58 -5.61
CA GLY A 251 -0.97 10.82 -4.97
C GLY A 251 -2.17 11.60 -4.40
N GLY A 252 -2.20 12.92 -4.63
CA GLY A 252 -3.15 13.84 -4.02
C GLY A 252 -4.62 13.51 -4.27
N GLY A 253 -5.46 13.69 -3.25
CA GLY A 253 -6.92 13.67 -3.40
C GLY A 253 -7.43 14.86 -4.23
N GLY A 254 -8.62 14.73 -4.81
CA GLY A 254 -9.19 15.79 -5.65
C GLY A 254 -9.43 17.09 -4.89
N ILE A 255 -9.24 18.22 -5.57
CA ILE A 255 -9.36 19.57 -4.99
C ILE A 255 -10.70 20.18 -5.41
N ALA A 256 -11.46 20.64 -4.42
CA ALA A 256 -12.74 21.31 -4.64
C ALA A 256 -12.56 22.66 -5.35
N SER A 257 -13.58 23.08 -6.10
CA SER A 257 -13.51 24.32 -6.87
C SER A 257 -13.83 25.57 -6.05
N PRO A 258 -13.07 26.68 -6.22
CA PRO A 258 -13.35 27.98 -5.64
C PRO A 258 -14.50 28.66 -6.38
N ASP A 259 -15.71 28.11 -6.33
CA ASP A 259 -16.88 28.78 -6.88
C ASP A 259 -17.86 29.24 -5.78
N ALA A 260 -18.65 30.26 -6.11
CA ALA A 260 -19.60 31.05 -5.30
C ALA A 260 -19.60 30.81 -3.77
N SER A 261 -19.35 31.87 -3.01
CA SER A 261 -19.16 31.96 -1.54
C SER A 261 -20.18 31.28 -0.61
N VAL A 262 -21.25 30.68 -1.14
CA VAL A 262 -22.35 30.07 -0.41
C VAL A 262 -22.40 28.54 -0.47
N ASN A 263 -21.63 27.89 -1.36
CA ASN A 263 -21.62 26.43 -1.51
C ASN A 263 -20.43 25.81 -0.78
N THR A 264 -20.63 24.73 -0.02
CA THR A 264 -19.54 24.01 0.67
C THR A 264 -19.27 22.66 0.01
N VAL A 265 -18.01 22.40 -0.30
CA VAL A 265 -17.58 21.19 -1.03
C VAL A 265 -16.41 20.53 -0.34
N GLY A 266 -16.49 19.21 -0.15
CA GLY A 266 -15.43 18.42 0.48
C GLY A 266 -14.33 18.01 -0.50
N GLY A 267 -13.08 18.03 -0.03
CA GLY A 267 -11.93 17.50 -0.78
C GLY A 267 -11.91 15.97 -0.81
N GLY A 268 -11.23 15.37 -1.79
CA GLY A 268 -11.09 13.91 -1.86
C GLY A 268 -10.01 13.36 -0.92
N ALA A 269 -10.14 12.13 -0.41
CA ALA A 269 -9.05 11.50 0.37
C ALA A 269 -7.86 11.11 -0.53
N GLY A 270 -6.63 11.19 -0.03
CA GLY A 270 -5.45 10.86 -0.85
C GLY A 270 -4.11 11.14 -0.17
N ASN A 271 -3.05 11.23 -0.96
CA ASN A 271 -1.66 11.37 -0.52
C ASN A 271 -1.00 12.66 -1.06
N PRO A 272 -1.22 13.85 -0.46
CA PRO A 272 -2.07 14.14 0.69
C PRO A 272 -3.57 14.22 0.33
N GLY A 273 -4.43 14.39 1.33
CA GLY A 273 -5.83 14.69 1.14
C GLY A 273 -6.03 15.98 0.34
N GLY A 274 -7.08 15.98 -0.47
CA GLY A 274 -7.49 17.14 -1.27
C GLY A 274 -8.17 18.20 -0.41
N THR A 275 -8.08 19.45 -0.86
CA THR A 275 -8.62 20.61 -0.16
C THR A 275 -10.13 20.76 -0.43
N GLY A 276 -10.91 20.96 0.62
CA GLY A 276 -12.31 21.40 0.52
C GLY A 276 -12.41 22.88 0.16
N ASN A 277 -13.61 23.39 -0.14
CA ASN A 277 -13.77 24.82 -0.42
C ASN A 277 -15.03 25.44 0.22
N ASN A 278 -14.87 26.71 0.63
CA ASN A 278 -15.80 27.62 1.32
C ASN A 278 -16.36 27.10 2.66
N GLY A 279 -16.78 28.02 3.53
CA GLY A 279 -17.53 27.74 4.76
C GLY A 279 -16.87 26.71 5.70
N PRO A 280 -17.64 25.95 6.49
CA PRO A 280 -17.13 24.90 7.35
C PRO A 280 -16.89 23.57 6.58
N SER A 281 -16.40 23.63 5.34
CA SER A 281 -16.00 22.42 4.61
C SER A 281 -14.73 21.81 5.20
N SER A 282 -14.58 20.48 5.07
CA SER A 282 -13.37 19.77 5.50
C SER A 282 -12.57 19.24 4.32
N ASN A 283 -11.25 19.19 4.51
CA ASN A 283 -10.33 18.52 3.61
C ASN A 283 -10.55 17.01 3.65
N GLY A 284 -10.17 16.33 2.57
CA GLY A 284 -10.06 14.87 2.60
C GLY A 284 -8.95 14.44 3.57
N ALA A 285 -9.08 13.24 4.13
CA ALA A 285 -8.06 12.71 5.03
C ALA A 285 -6.79 12.27 4.28
N ASP A 286 -5.65 12.33 4.99
CA ASP A 286 -4.33 11.99 4.47
C ASP A 286 -4.02 10.49 4.55
N GLY A 287 -3.91 9.83 3.40
CA GLY A 287 -3.53 8.43 3.27
C GLY A 287 -4.47 7.62 2.36
N THR A 288 -3.90 6.64 1.68
CA THR A 288 -4.66 5.53 1.06
C THR A 288 -4.30 4.20 1.71
N GLY A 289 -5.11 3.15 1.54
CA GLY A 289 -4.77 1.85 2.10
C GLY A 289 -3.48 1.29 1.51
N GLY A 290 -2.56 0.80 2.34
CA GLY A 290 -1.25 0.32 1.92
C GLY A 290 -1.18 -1.19 1.66
N VAL A 291 0.00 -1.68 1.26
CA VAL A 291 0.19 -3.10 0.93
C VAL A 291 0.92 -3.81 2.07
N LEU A 292 0.28 -4.81 2.67
CA LEU A 292 0.84 -5.66 3.71
C LEU A 292 1.12 -7.06 3.15
N ILE A 293 2.36 -7.53 3.24
CA ILE A 293 2.81 -8.81 2.69
C ILE A 293 3.47 -9.64 3.79
N ASN A 294 2.75 -10.61 4.34
CA ASN A 294 3.29 -11.53 5.33
C ASN A 294 3.78 -12.79 4.63
N ILE A 295 5.05 -13.14 4.80
CA ILE A 295 5.61 -14.40 4.27
C ILE A 295 6.30 -15.12 5.42
N GLY A 296 5.93 -16.38 5.64
CA GLY A 296 6.63 -17.19 6.63
C GLY A 296 6.74 -18.67 6.34
N ARG A 297 7.73 -19.31 6.97
CA ARG A 297 8.13 -20.70 6.67
C ARG A 297 7.66 -21.73 7.68
N GLY A 298 6.87 -21.33 8.67
CA GLY A 298 6.40 -22.22 9.72
C GLY A 298 5.00 -21.88 10.18
N ASN A 299 4.71 -22.23 11.43
CA ASN A 299 3.35 -22.23 11.95
C ASN A 299 2.86 -20.82 12.25
N VAL A 300 1.55 -20.65 12.09
CA VAL A 300 0.82 -19.40 12.30
C VAL A 300 -0.33 -19.62 13.26
N GLU A 301 -0.36 -18.79 14.29
CA GLU A 301 -1.48 -18.68 15.21
C GLU A 301 -1.90 -17.21 15.34
N ILE A 302 -3.11 -16.89 14.91
CA ILE A 302 -3.70 -15.56 15.04
C ILE A 302 -4.92 -15.68 15.96
N ALA A 303 -4.81 -15.16 17.18
CA ALA A 303 -5.86 -15.24 18.19
C ALA A 303 -7.08 -14.35 17.84
N ALA A 304 -8.22 -14.67 18.45
CA ALA A 304 -9.40 -13.82 18.36
C ALA A 304 -9.10 -12.41 18.89
N GLY A 305 -9.55 -11.38 18.15
CA GLY A 305 -9.26 -9.98 18.44
C GLY A 305 -8.05 -9.41 17.68
N ALA A 306 -7.12 -10.26 17.24
CA ALA A 306 -5.97 -9.82 16.46
C ALA A 306 -6.40 -9.24 15.10
N GLN A 307 -5.65 -8.25 14.59
CA GLN A 307 -6.02 -7.51 13.38
C GLN A 307 -4.89 -7.38 12.37
N LEU A 308 -5.16 -7.69 11.11
CA LEU A 308 -4.35 -7.25 9.98
C LEU A 308 -5.18 -6.22 9.21
N THR A 309 -4.68 -4.99 9.09
CA THR A 309 -5.47 -3.90 8.50
C THR A 309 -4.71 -3.12 7.44
N ALA A 310 -5.39 -2.79 6.36
CA ALA A 310 -4.89 -2.01 5.24
C ALA A 310 -5.99 -1.09 4.71
N ASN A 311 -6.71 -0.40 5.59
CA ASN A 311 -7.92 0.34 5.21
C ASN A 311 -7.60 1.69 4.52
N GLY A 312 -8.52 2.15 3.67
CA GLY A 312 -8.55 3.50 3.13
C GLY A 312 -9.10 4.52 4.12
N LEU A 313 -9.21 5.78 3.68
CA LEU A 313 -9.67 6.90 4.49
C LEU A 313 -10.83 7.66 3.85
N VAL A 314 -11.58 8.35 4.70
CA VAL A 314 -12.77 9.13 4.34
C VAL A 314 -12.41 10.44 3.62
N GLY A 315 -13.19 10.80 2.60
CA GLY A 315 -13.13 12.12 1.97
C GLY A 315 -13.71 13.22 2.86
N GLY A 316 -13.51 14.47 2.46
CA GLY A 316 -14.00 15.65 3.16
C GLY A 316 -15.52 15.72 3.16
N ALA A 317 -16.08 16.05 4.32
CA ALA A 317 -17.49 16.32 4.53
C ALA A 317 -17.75 17.84 4.59
N PRO A 318 -18.66 18.39 3.76
CA PRO A 318 -19.17 19.74 3.93
C PRO A 318 -20.30 19.80 4.95
N TYR A 319 -20.39 20.93 5.67
CA TYR A 319 -21.42 21.18 6.68
C TYR A 319 -22.10 22.55 6.46
N GLY A 320 -23.35 22.69 6.91
CA GLY A 320 -23.95 23.99 7.23
C GLY A 320 -24.28 24.95 6.07
N SER A 321 -24.26 24.52 4.81
CA SER A 321 -24.70 25.34 3.67
C SER A 321 -25.94 24.78 2.97
N ASN A 322 -26.58 25.62 2.15
CA ASN A 322 -27.76 25.21 1.40
C ASN A 322 -27.47 24.13 0.35
N THR A 323 -26.25 24.09 -0.20
CA THR A 323 -25.87 23.27 -1.35
C THR A 323 -24.49 22.68 -1.11
N SER A 324 -24.48 21.42 -0.67
CA SER A 324 -23.29 20.74 -0.14
C SER A 324 -22.97 19.44 -0.88
N ALA A 325 -21.72 19.24 -1.27
CA ALA A 325 -21.27 18.01 -1.93
C ALA A 325 -20.02 17.40 -1.26
N GLY A 326 -20.17 16.19 -0.72
CA GLY A 326 -19.10 15.40 -0.10
C GLY A 326 -18.05 14.93 -1.11
N GLY A 327 -16.78 14.89 -0.66
CA GLY A 327 -15.65 14.35 -1.41
C GLY A 327 -15.61 12.82 -1.38
N GLY A 328 -15.03 12.22 -2.42
CA GLY A 328 -14.83 10.78 -2.52
C GLY A 328 -13.75 10.27 -1.56
N SER A 329 -13.95 9.06 -1.07
CA SER A 329 -13.04 8.38 -0.15
C SER A 329 -12.00 7.52 -0.88
N SER A 330 -10.89 7.19 -0.21
CA SER A 330 -9.81 6.43 -0.83
C SER A 330 -10.11 4.92 -0.86
N GLY A 331 -9.53 4.20 -1.80
CA GLY A 331 -9.56 2.75 -1.84
C GLY A 331 -8.78 2.10 -0.68
N GLY A 332 -9.15 0.86 -0.38
CA GLY A 332 -8.43 -0.02 0.53
C GLY A 332 -7.12 -0.53 -0.09
N GLY A 333 -6.21 -0.93 0.76
CA GLY A 333 -4.91 -1.49 0.41
C GLY A 333 -5.01 -2.97 0.07
N SER A 334 -3.99 -3.77 0.39
CA SER A 334 -4.12 -5.23 0.28
C SER A 334 -3.36 -5.96 1.36
N ILE A 335 -3.86 -7.15 1.70
CA ILE A 335 -3.24 -8.05 2.70
C ILE A 335 -2.97 -9.38 2.02
N ASN A 336 -1.69 -9.70 1.89
CA ASN A 336 -1.21 -10.90 1.23
C ASN A 336 -0.48 -11.74 2.26
N PHE A 337 -1.03 -12.90 2.63
CA PHE A 337 -0.54 -13.72 3.72
C PHE A 337 -0.10 -15.10 3.20
N PHE A 338 1.18 -15.45 3.37
CA PHE A 338 1.78 -16.65 2.81
C PHE A 338 2.52 -17.48 3.86
N TYR A 339 2.30 -18.80 3.88
CA TYR A 339 2.84 -19.69 4.92
C TYR A 339 3.23 -21.08 4.39
N ASP A 340 4.25 -21.74 4.95
CA ASP A 340 4.60 -23.15 4.63
C ASP A 340 4.03 -24.14 5.69
N GLY A 341 3.85 -23.71 6.95
CA GLY A 341 3.42 -24.55 8.07
C GLY A 341 1.90 -24.62 8.27
N THR A 342 1.46 -24.83 9.52
CA THR A 342 0.03 -24.78 9.85
C THR A 342 -0.48 -23.33 9.91
N TYR A 343 -1.74 -23.12 9.54
CA TYR A 343 -2.39 -21.81 9.62
C TYR A 343 -3.68 -21.87 10.43
N SER A 344 -3.67 -21.19 11.58
CA SER A 344 -4.83 -20.98 12.44
C SER A 344 -5.10 -19.48 12.55
N ASN A 345 -6.29 -19.04 12.14
CA ASN A 345 -6.69 -17.64 12.22
C ASN A 345 -8.10 -17.49 12.78
N ALA A 346 -8.19 -16.93 13.99
CA ALA A 346 -9.41 -16.49 14.64
C ALA A 346 -9.56 -14.96 14.69
N GLY A 347 -8.59 -14.22 14.13
CA GLY A 347 -8.60 -12.76 14.05
C GLY A 347 -9.28 -12.22 12.78
N ALA A 348 -9.05 -10.95 12.48
CA ALA A 348 -9.62 -10.25 11.33
C ALA A 348 -8.54 -9.80 10.32
N MET A 349 -8.82 -9.97 9.03
CA MET A 349 -8.05 -9.36 7.94
C MET A 349 -8.97 -8.39 7.19
N THR A 350 -8.67 -7.09 7.21
CA THR A 350 -9.50 -6.06 6.58
C THR A 350 -8.70 -5.12 5.69
N ALA A 351 -9.13 -4.98 4.45
CA ALA A 351 -8.61 -3.99 3.49
C ALA A 351 -9.78 -3.16 2.94
N ASN A 352 -10.59 -2.59 3.83
CA ASN A 352 -11.79 -1.83 3.45
C ASN A 352 -11.40 -0.51 2.77
N GLY A 353 -12.21 -0.05 1.83
CA GLY A 353 -12.13 1.33 1.37
C GLY A 353 -12.57 2.30 2.47
N GLY A 354 -12.23 3.58 2.28
CA GLY A 354 -12.73 4.62 3.16
C GLY A 354 -14.27 4.73 3.06
N PRO A 355 -14.97 4.96 4.19
CA PRO A 355 -16.42 5.11 4.18
C PRO A 355 -16.83 6.34 3.36
N ALA A 356 -18.04 6.38 2.81
CA ALA A 356 -18.55 7.57 2.12
C ALA A 356 -18.50 8.80 3.05
N SER A 357 -18.07 9.96 2.52
CA SER A 357 -18.18 11.22 3.27
C SER A 357 -19.64 11.60 3.45
N VAL A 358 -20.01 12.03 4.66
CA VAL A 358 -21.39 12.40 5.00
C VAL A 358 -21.51 13.91 4.99
N ALA A 359 -22.18 14.46 3.98
CA ALA A 359 -22.49 15.87 3.92
C ALA A 359 -23.74 16.16 4.78
N THR A 360 -23.81 17.32 5.46
CA THR A 360 -25.01 17.70 6.23
C THR A 360 -25.52 19.09 5.86
N GLY A 361 -26.85 19.22 5.76
CA GLY A 361 -27.53 20.45 5.37
C GLY A 361 -28.88 20.16 4.68
N PRO A 362 -29.66 21.20 4.33
CA PRO A 362 -30.97 21.02 3.69
C PRO A 362 -30.88 20.42 2.27
N HIS A 363 -29.81 20.70 1.52
CA HIS A 363 -29.54 20.04 0.23
C HIS A 363 -28.09 19.56 0.13
N CYS A 364 -27.79 18.51 0.90
CA CYS A 364 -26.49 17.87 0.96
C CYS A 364 -26.47 16.52 0.25
N VAL A 365 -25.32 16.16 -0.33
CA VAL A 365 -25.11 14.86 -0.96
C VAL A 365 -23.79 14.25 -0.55
N ASN A 366 -23.81 12.95 -0.25
CA ASN A 366 -22.66 12.21 0.22
C ASN A 366 -21.71 11.86 -0.92
N GLY A 367 -20.40 11.90 -0.66
CA GLY A 367 -19.40 11.35 -1.58
C GLY A 367 -19.52 9.82 -1.70
N GLY A 368 -18.78 9.24 -2.65
CA GLY A 368 -18.71 7.79 -2.78
C GLY A 368 -17.79 7.16 -1.73
N SER A 369 -18.06 5.90 -1.37
CA SER A 369 -17.14 5.08 -0.56
C SER A 369 -16.01 4.52 -1.43
N GLY A 370 -14.80 4.40 -0.88
CA GLY A 370 -13.71 3.72 -1.57
C GLY A 370 -14.00 2.24 -1.79
N GLY A 371 -13.42 1.67 -2.84
CA GLY A 371 -13.47 0.23 -3.07
C GLY A 371 -12.59 -0.51 -2.05
N PRO A 372 -13.02 -1.66 -1.51
CA PRO A 372 -12.15 -2.51 -0.69
C PRO A 372 -11.06 -3.13 -1.56
N GLY A 373 -9.87 -3.36 -1.02
CA GLY A 373 -8.87 -4.17 -1.69
C GLY A 373 -8.90 -5.63 -1.24
N SER A 374 -8.00 -6.42 -1.81
CA SER A 374 -7.98 -7.87 -1.63
C SER A 374 -7.32 -8.27 -0.31
N THR A 375 -7.91 -9.27 0.36
CA THR A 375 -7.25 -10.03 1.42
C THR A 375 -7.13 -11.49 0.95
N GLN A 376 -5.97 -12.10 1.16
CA GLN A 376 -5.74 -13.50 0.79
C GLN A 376 -4.76 -14.19 1.73
N ALA A 377 -4.99 -15.48 1.97
CA ALA A 377 -4.08 -16.37 2.66
C ALA A 377 -3.81 -17.59 1.78
N LYS A 378 -2.54 -17.89 1.48
CA LYS A 378 -2.13 -19.01 0.62
C LYS A 378 -0.93 -19.74 1.20
N SER A 379 -0.91 -21.06 1.09
CA SER A 379 0.27 -21.85 1.43
C SER A 379 1.40 -21.68 0.41
N PHE A 380 2.63 -22.01 0.77
CA PHE A 380 3.77 -22.04 -0.15
C PHE A 380 3.52 -23.02 -1.30
N ALA A 381 2.80 -24.12 -1.05
CA ALA A 381 2.35 -25.05 -2.10
C ALA A 381 1.43 -24.37 -3.11
N GLN A 382 0.41 -23.63 -2.66
CA GLN A 382 -0.46 -22.85 -3.55
C GLN A 382 0.30 -21.73 -4.29
N MET A 383 1.36 -21.21 -3.68
CA MET A 383 2.23 -20.23 -4.33
C MET A 383 3.24 -20.86 -5.29
N GLY A 384 3.41 -22.19 -5.29
CA GLY A 384 4.43 -22.86 -6.10
C GLY A 384 5.87 -22.67 -5.59
N TRP A 385 6.05 -22.35 -4.30
CA TRP A 385 7.36 -22.14 -3.67
C TRP A 385 7.94 -23.39 -3.00
N VAL A 386 7.42 -24.57 -3.35
CA VAL A 386 7.78 -25.85 -2.69
C VAL A 386 9.09 -26.47 -3.17
N ALA A 387 9.65 -26.00 -4.29
CA ALA A 387 10.73 -26.63 -5.04
C ALA A 387 12.11 -26.05 -4.72
#